data_AF-A0A2E5S287-F1
#
_entry.id   AF-A0A2E5S287-F1
#
_cell.length_a   1.000
_cell.length_b   1.000
_cell.length_c   1.000
_cell.angle_alpha   90.00
_cell.angle_beta   90.00
_cell.angle_gamma   90.00
#
_symmetry.space_group_name_H-M   'P 1'
#
loop_
_entity.id
_entity.type
_entity.pdbx_description
1 polymer ?
#
loop_
_entity_poly.entity_id
_entity_poly.type
_entity_poly.pdbx_seq_one_letter_code
_entity_poly.pdbx_strand_id
1 'polypeptide(L)'
;MKRISGIIRSSLVGLLLLLLGACSGASSKEGSPEKANELPANYTIQLKFIKRIKTDAQPKQVCLHPDRNEFYVVNLNNGGGAITKKLGPGTLQIFSLDTFELLHVEPARTAVECFLVGKDRLLYSDMFRDEVVYFDLATRKVLSRSPIKPETIRNFSGTEYRFMPKIIEPVSESEALVTLWLGGMARIDFQQGKLIKHFDKFCALPRGILPIPGSTDVYIMCYGIPHGPGEIVRFDVEKGKVTSRINTGGSPRHVVPLKDGTALISNLNSGQIYHFDPATARFIHKMYLGGGINTIDVDPSGRFLFISQRELDLVSVIDIRTWKVVLKQKVGDYPTGLDVSYDGRYMAVTNFHEASMDLFEIQYVPAVENP
;
A
#
# COMPACT_ATOMS: atom_id res chain seq x y z
N MET A 1 -17.29 -4.54 8.80
CA MET A 1 -16.32 -5.42 9.49
C MET A 1 -14.94 -5.17 8.88
N LYS A 2 -13.96 -4.89 9.72
CA LYS A 2 -12.66 -4.25 9.40
C LYS A 2 -11.76 -5.19 8.57
N ARG A 3 -11.09 -4.69 7.51
CA ARG A 3 -9.78 -5.25 7.10
C ARG A 3 -8.89 -5.10 8.33
N ILE A 4 -8.41 -6.23 8.84
CA ILE A 4 -7.57 -6.31 10.03
C ILE A 4 -6.25 -5.66 9.65
N SER A 5 -6.09 -4.38 10.02
CA SER A 5 -4.79 -3.86 10.41
C SER A 5 -4.27 -4.81 11.49
N GLY A 6 -3.09 -5.38 11.27
CA GLY A 6 -2.47 -6.25 12.24
C GLY A 6 -2.48 -5.59 13.63
N ILE A 7 -3.10 -6.29 14.59
CA ILE A 7 -2.86 -6.16 16.02
C ILE A 7 -3.34 -4.82 16.65
N ILE A 8 -4.61 -4.80 17.05
CA ILE A 8 -5.02 -4.10 18.28
C ILE A 8 -5.39 -5.19 19.28
N ARG A 9 -4.55 -5.38 20.29
CA ARG A 9 -4.86 -6.22 21.46
C ARG A 9 -6.00 -5.58 22.24
N SER A 10 -7.01 -6.38 22.60
CA SER A 10 -7.75 -6.18 23.84
C SER A 10 -7.92 -7.53 24.54
N SER A 11 -7.06 -7.76 25.53
CA SER A 11 -7.35 -8.66 26.63
C SER A 11 -8.41 -7.97 27.50
N LEU A 12 -9.62 -8.53 27.59
CA LEU A 12 -10.34 -8.62 28.86
C LEU A 12 -11.46 -9.65 28.71
N VAL A 13 -11.21 -10.83 29.28
CA VAL A 13 -12.23 -11.80 29.65
C VAL A 13 -13.03 -11.19 30.80
N GLY A 14 -14.34 -11.06 30.63
CA GLY A 14 -15.27 -10.55 31.62
C GLY A 14 -16.68 -11.06 31.34
N LEU A 15 -16.99 -12.21 31.94
CA LEU A 15 -18.28 -12.90 32.00
C LEU A 15 -19.39 -11.97 32.51
N LEU A 16 -20.56 -11.88 31.86
CA LEU A 16 -21.87 -12.00 32.54
C LEU A 16 -23.06 -12.21 31.58
N LEU A 17 -23.98 -13.03 32.06
CA LEU A 17 -25.18 -13.58 31.43
C LEU A 17 -26.31 -12.55 31.17
N LEU A 18 -27.14 -12.92 30.17
CA LEU A 18 -28.60 -12.80 30.06
C LEU A 18 -29.34 -12.01 31.16
N LEU A 19 -30.11 -11.00 30.75
CA LEU A 19 -31.46 -10.75 31.28
C LEU A 19 -32.34 -10.15 30.18
N LEU A 20 -33.41 -10.88 29.84
CA LEU A 20 -34.57 -10.40 29.09
C LEU A 20 -35.34 -9.38 29.95
N GLY A 21 -35.73 -8.27 29.33
CA GLY A 21 -36.62 -7.27 29.94
C GLY A 21 -37.24 -6.41 28.86
N ALA A 22 -38.51 -6.68 28.55
CA ALA A 22 -39.32 -5.93 27.61
C ALA A 22 -39.59 -4.50 28.09
N CYS A 23 -39.47 -3.52 27.20
CA CYS A 23 -40.24 -2.28 27.29
C CYS A 23 -40.53 -1.73 25.89
N SER A 24 -41.80 -1.42 25.70
CA SER A 24 -42.49 -1.00 24.48
C SER A 24 -42.25 0.45 24.08
N GLY A 25 -42.22 0.68 22.76
CA GLY A 25 -42.90 1.82 22.14
C GLY A 25 -42.11 3.13 22.00
N ALA A 26 -41.42 3.29 20.87
CA ALA A 26 -41.36 4.57 20.16
C ALA A 26 -40.98 4.33 18.69
N SER A 27 -41.94 4.60 17.81
CA SER A 27 -41.79 4.56 16.35
C SER A 27 -40.96 5.77 15.89
N SER A 28 -39.69 5.53 15.58
CA SER A 28 -38.95 6.36 14.62
C SER A 28 -38.79 5.58 13.33
N LYS A 29 -39.20 6.17 12.21
CA LYS A 29 -38.99 5.63 10.87
C LYS A 29 -37.49 5.49 10.61
N GLU A 30 -36.92 4.33 10.92
CA GLU A 30 -35.64 3.91 10.37
C GLU A 30 -35.83 3.74 8.86
N GLY A 31 -35.12 4.56 8.09
CA GLY A 31 -34.93 4.30 6.67
C GLY A 31 -34.37 2.90 6.53
N SER A 32 -35.03 2.07 5.72
CA SER A 32 -34.56 0.74 5.38
C SER A 32 -33.07 0.81 5.00
N PRO A 33 -32.19 -0.04 5.57
CA PRO A 33 -30.83 -0.12 5.07
C PRO A 33 -30.91 -0.43 3.57
N GLU A 34 -30.26 0.39 2.73
CA GLU A 34 -30.03 0.04 1.34
C GLU A 34 -29.55 -1.42 1.33
N LYS A 35 -30.30 -2.29 0.65
CA LYS A 35 -29.88 -3.68 0.48
C LYS A 35 -28.50 -3.62 -0.14
N ALA A 36 -27.48 -4.06 0.61
CA ALA A 36 -26.19 -4.37 0.03
C ALA A 36 -26.48 -5.31 -1.15
N ASN A 37 -26.19 -4.87 -2.37
CA ASN A 37 -26.43 -5.68 -3.56
C ASN A 37 -25.66 -6.98 -3.36
N GLU A 38 -26.38 -8.09 -3.13
CA GLU A 38 -25.78 -9.40 -3.01
C GLU A 38 -25.04 -9.70 -4.32
N LEU A 39 -23.76 -10.04 -4.21
CA LEU A 39 -22.96 -10.41 -5.37
C LEU A 39 -23.56 -11.67 -6.04
N PRO A 40 -23.51 -11.80 -7.37
CA PRO A 40 -23.98 -13.00 -8.05
C PRO A 40 -23.25 -14.26 -7.55
N ALA A 41 -23.89 -15.43 -7.58
CA ALA A 41 -23.27 -16.68 -7.13
C ALA A 41 -21.98 -17.05 -7.90
N ASN A 42 -21.96 -16.77 -9.21
CA ASN A 42 -20.78 -16.84 -10.06
C ASN A 42 -20.59 -15.49 -10.76
N TYR A 43 -19.49 -14.82 -10.47
CA TYR A 43 -19.21 -13.47 -10.96
C TYR A 43 -17.75 -13.29 -11.35
N THR A 44 -17.52 -12.35 -12.27
CA THR A 44 -16.22 -11.80 -12.66
C THR A 44 -16.23 -10.29 -12.48
N ILE A 45 -15.13 -9.62 -12.84
CA ILE A 45 -15.00 -8.17 -12.77
C ILE A 45 -14.90 -7.56 -14.17
N GLN A 46 -15.57 -6.42 -14.34
CA GLN A 46 -15.28 -5.44 -15.37
C GLN A 46 -14.83 -4.12 -14.73
N LEU A 47 -14.06 -3.34 -15.49
CA LEU A 47 -13.67 -1.99 -15.10
C LEU A 47 -14.31 -1.00 -16.06
N LYS A 48 -15.11 -0.09 -15.52
CA LYS A 48 -15.66 1.03 -16.29
C LYS A 48 -14.84 2.28 -16.00
N PHE A 49 -14.18 2.80 -17.03
CA PHE A 49 -13.39 4.02 -16.91
C PHE A 49 -14.29 5.21 -16.51
N ILE A 50 -13.86 5.94 -15.48
CA ILE A 50 -14.54 7.15 -15.01
C ILE A 50 -13.82 8.38 -15.56
N LYS A 51 -12.54 8.54 -15.22
CA LYS A 51 -11.78 9.75 -15.55
C LYS A 51 -10.28 9.54 -15.46
N ARG A 52 -9.53 10.25 -16.31
CA ARG A 52 -8.10 10.52 -16.15
C ARG A 52 -7.93 11.87 -15.48
N ILE A 53 -7.28 11.90 -14.32
CA ILE A 53 -7.13 13.07 -13.47
C ILE A 53 -5.68 13.51 -13.52
N LYS A 54 -5.43 14.78 -13.84
CA LYS A 54 -4.08 15.34 -13.84
C LYS A 54 -3.58 15.52 -12.40
N THR A 55 -2.33 15.16 -12.17
CA THR A 55 -1.62 15.30 -10.89
C THR A 55 -0.36 16.12 -11.10
N ASP A 56 0.44 16.31 -10.05
CA ASP A 56 1.82 16.76 -10.24
C ASP A 56 2.69 15.66 -10.87
N ALA A 57 3.92 16.02 -11.24
CA ALA A 57 4.84 15.11 -11.90
C ALA A 57 5.17 13.89 -11.02
N GLN A 58 5.17 12.72 -11.64
CA GLN A 58 5.56 11.44 -11.03
C GLN A 58 4.67 11.01 -9.86
N PRO A 59 3.34 10.84 -10.08
CA PRO A 59 2.41 10.35 -9.07
C PRO A 59 2.80 8.92 -8.70
N LYS A 60 3.32 8.75 -7.48
CA LYS A 60 4.07 7.58 -7.07
C LYS A 60 3.20 6.52 -6.41
N GLN A 61 2.23 6.97 -5.63
CA GLN A 61 1.23 6.13 -4.98
C GLN A 61 -0.09 6.90 -4.85
N VAL A 62 -1.20 6.16 -4.82
CA VAL A 62 -2.56 6.66 -4.57
C VAL A 62 -3.17 5.92 -3.39
N CYS A 63 -4.03 6.60 -2.63
CA CYS A 63 -4.79 6.05 -1.52
C CYS A 63 -6.26 6.51 -1.62
N LEU A 64 -7.22 5.59 -1.69
CA LEU A 64 -8.66 5.84 -1.69
C LEU A 64 -9.19 5.80 -0.26
N HIS A 65 -9.88 6.86 0.19
CA HIS A 65 -10.41 6.87 1.55
C HIS A 65 -11.57 5.86 1.70
N PRO A 66 -11.67 5.11 2.82
CA PRO A 66 -12.78 4.16 3.04
C PRO A 66 -14.16 4.84 3.13
N ASP A 67 -14.22 6.00 3.80
CA ASP A 67 -15.49 6.63 4.19
C ASP A 67 -15.67 8.07 3.69
N ARG A 68 -14.63 8.70 3.15
CA ARG A 68 -14.67 10.11 2.73
C ARG A 68 -14.74 10.13 1.22
N ASN A 69 -15.40 11.16 0.71
CA ASN A 69 -15.44 11.46 -0.71
C ASN A 69 -14.11 12.07 -1.20
N GLU A 70 -13.00 11.41 -0.89
CA GLU A 70 -11.64 11.90 -1.11
C GLU A 70 -10.69 10.79 -1.53
N PHE A 71 -9.69 11.16 -2.32
CA PHE A 71 -8.52 10.32 -2.58
C PHE A 71 -7.24 11.16 -2.52
N TYR A 72 -6.13 10.47 -2.28
CA TYR A 72 -4.85 11.08 -1.97
C TYR A 72 -3.80 10.57 -2.95
N VAL A 73 -2.99 11.47 -3.49
CA VAL A 73 -1.90 11.13 -4.40
C VAL A 73 -0.61 11.73 -3.86
N VAL A 74 0.42 10.91 -3.73
CA VAL A 74 1.77 11.38 -3.41
C VAL A 74 2.62 11.47 -4.67
N ASN A 75 3.21 12.63 -4.91
CA ASN A 75 4.00 12.94 -6.09
C ASN A 75 5.49 13.00 -5.74
N LEU A 76 6.28 12.23 -6.48
CA LEU A 76 7.71 12.06 -6.23
C LEU A 76 8.51 13.28 -6.69
N ASN A 77 8.23 13.77 -7.90
CA ASN A 77 8.88 14.91 -8.55
C ASN A 77 10.42 14.97 -8.37
N ASN A 78 11.12 13.85 -8.57
CA ASN A 78 12.58 13.75 -8.32
C ASN A 78 13.44 13.83 -9.59
N GLY A 79 12.84 14.21 -10.72
CA GLY A 79 13.50 14.30 -12.01
C GLY A 79 13.59 13.02 -12.80
N GLY A 80 13.13 11.91 -12.22
CA GLY A 80 13.08 10.61 -12.90
C GLY A 80 14.48 10.08 -13.17
N GLY A 81 14.63 8.77 -13.15
CA GLY A 81 15.86 8.17 -13.68
C GLY A 81 16.13 8.48 -15.17
N ALA A 82 15.36 9.35 -15.84
CA ALA A 82 15.57 9.80 -17.21
C ALA A 82 14.99 11.23 -17.47
N ILE A 83 15.90 12.19 -17.64
CA ILE A 83 15.88 13.32 -18.59
C ILE A 83 14.64 14.25 -18.66
N THR A 84 14.20 14.88 -17.57
CA THR A 84 13.43 16.14 -17.70
C THR A 84 13.99 17.27 -16.81
N LYS A 85 14.09 18.48 -17.40
CA LYS A 85 14.89 19.64 -16.89
C LYS A 85 14.07 20.74 -16.18
N LYS A 86 12.82 20.50 -15.81
CA LYS A 86 12.03 21.43 -14.98
C LYS A 86 11.39 20.66 -13.84
N LEU A 87 11.91 20.85 -12.62
CA LEU A 87 11.44 20.17 -11.41
C LEU A 87 10.77 21.15 -10.47
N GLY A 88 9.58 20.77 -10.01
CA GLY A 88 8.93 21.36 -8.84
C GLY A 88 9.17 20.50 -7.59
N PRO A 89 8.69 20.92 -6.42
CA PRO A 89 8.67 20.07 -5.23
C PRO A 89 7.75 18.85 -5.44
N GLY A 90 8.04 17.73 -4.75
CA GLY A 90 7.05 16.68 -4.54
C GLY A 90 5.88 17.17 -3.70
N THR A 91 4.76 16.46 -3.71
CA THR A 91 3.54 16.89 -3.01
C THR A 91 2.73 15.72 -2.47
N LEU A 92 1.91 15.98 -1.47
CA LEU A 92 0.69 15.23 -1.22
C LEU A 92 -0.47 16.06 -1.78
N GLN A 93 -1.24 15.50 -2.71
CA GLN A 93 -2.44 16.11 -3.28
C GLN A 93 -3.69 15.39 -2.78
N ILE A 94 -4.71 16.16 -2.40
CA ILE A 94 -6.01 15.64 -1.95
C ILE A 94 -7.06 16.10 -2.95
N PHE A 95 -7.87 15.18 -3.43
CA PHE A 95 -8.92 15.44 -4.42
C PHE A 95 -10.28 14.97 -3.92
N SER A 96 -11.35 15.60 -4.42
CA SER A 96 -12.71 15.07 -4.27
C SER A 96 -12.90 13.86 -5.19
N LEU A 97 -13.55 12.81 -4.68
CA LEU A 97 -13.89 11.63 -5.49
C LEU A 97 -15.14 11.85 -6.37
N ASP A 98 -16.02 12.80 -6.03
CA ASP A 98 -17.19 13.14 -6.85
C ASP A 98 -16.90 14.18 -7.93
N THR A 99 -16.22 15.29 -7.57
CA THR A 99 -15.97 16.40 -8.52
C THR A 99 -14.64 16.25 -9.26
N PHE A 100 -13.72 15.45 -8.71
CA PHE A 100 -12.33 15.29 -9.17
C PHE A 100 -11.51 16.58 -9.08
N GLU A 101 -11.98 17.56 -8.31
CA GLU A 101 -11.27 18.81 -8.08
C GLU A 101 -10.18 18.63 -7.02
N LEU A 102 -9.08 19.34 -7.22
CA LEU A 102 -7.98 19.41 -6.26
C LEU A 102 -8.43 20.25 -5.06
N LEU A 103 -8.49 19.61 -3.88
CA LEU A 103 -8.95 20.23 -2.64
C LEU A 103 -7.80 20.83 -1.84
N HIS A 104 -6.62 20.20 -1.88
CA HIS A 104 -5.47 20.60 -1.07
C HIS A 104 -4.15 20.09 -1.66
N VAL A 105 -3.09 20.85 -1.41
CA VAL A 105 -1.71 20.47 -1.72
C VAL A 105 -0.86 20.70 -0.47
N GLU A 106 -0.30 19.64 0.08
CA GLU A 106 0.71 19.71 1.14
C GLU A 106 2.11 19.59 0.50
N PRO A 107 2.99 20.59 0.68
CA PRO A 107 4.33 20.56 0.10
C PRO A 107 5.23 19.46 0.71
N ALA A 108 5.75 18.60 -0.15
CA ALA A 108 6.80 17.64 0.17
C ALA A 108 8.09 18.01 -0.57
N ARG A 109 9.17 17.26 -0.34
CA ARG A 109 10.34 17.30 -1.21
C ARG A 109 10.26 16.20 -2.26
N THR A 110 10.03 14.96 -1.85
CA THR A 110 9.79 13.81 -2.74
C THR A 110 8.92 12.77 -2.03
N ALA A 111 7.59 12.90 -2.13
CA ALA A 111 6.67 11.96 -1.48
C ALA A 111 6.63 10.63 -2.26
N VAL A 112 6.66 9.49 -1.57
CA VAL A 112 6.78 8.16 -2.22
C VAL A 112 5.56 7.28 -2.00
N GLU A 113 5.29 6.92 -0.75
CA GLU A 113 4.19 6.04 -0.37
C GLU A 113 3.23 6.83 0.53
N CYS A 114 1.93 6.56 0.43
CA CYS A 114 0.92 7.01 1.38
C CYS A 114 0.25 5.81 2.03
N PHE A 115 -0.20 5.97 3.27
CA PHE A 115 -0.97 4.95 3.98
C PHE A 115 -1.99 5.61 4.90
N LEU A 116 -3.23 5.12 4.89
CA LEU A 116 -4.28 5.62 5.78
C LEU A 116 -4.16 4.95 7.15
N VAL A 117 -4.10 5.75 8.21
CA VAL A 117 -4.10 5.28 9.59
C VAL A 117 -5.43 5.66 10.21
N GLY A 118 -6.25 4.65 10.54
CA GLY A 118 -7.62 4.90 10.98
C GLY A 118 -8.47 5.58 9.90
N LYS A 119 -9.43 6.42 10.32
CA LYS A 119 -10.38 7.10 9.42
C LYS A 119 -10.04 8.57 9.16
N ASP A 120 -9.00 9.09 9.79
CA ASP A 120 -8.79 10.52 9.92
C ASP A 120 -7.34 10.95 9.81
N ARG A 121 -6.43 10.00 9.56
CA ARG A 121 -5.01 10.27 9.43
C ARG A 121 -4.40 9.60 8.20
N LEU A 122 -3.32 10.20 7.73
CA LEU A 122 -2.51 9.68 6.65
C LEU A 122 -1.03 9.79 7.03
N LEU A 123 -0.27 8.73 6.76
CA LEU A 123 1.18 8.73 6.76
C LEU A 123 1.67 8.85 5.32
N TYR A 124 2.70 9.65 5.09
CA TYR A 124 3.46 9.57 3.84
C TYR A 124 4.96 9.69 4.07
N SER A 125 5.74 8.99 3.26
CA SER A 125 7.20 9.03 3.31
C SER A 125 7.74 10.14 2.41
N ASP A 126 8.64 10.99 2.92
CA ASP A 126 9.39 11.96 2.12
C ASP A 126 10.84 11.53 1.99
N MET A 127 11.17 11.00 0.82
CA MET A 127 12.46 10.35 0.55
C MET A 127 13.67 11.29 0.66
N PHE A 128 13.53 12.58 0.30
CA PHE A 128 14.66 13.52 0.29
C PHE A 128 14.72 14.39 1.54
N ARG A 129 13.69 14.35 2.38
CA ARG A 129 13.76 14.84 3.76
C ARG A 129 14.13 13.75 4.76
N ASP A 130 14.20 12.48 4.32
CA ASP A 130 14.46 11.33 5.19
C ASP A 130 13.51 11.31 6.41
N GLU A 131 12.22 11.49 6.14
CA GLU A 131 11.19 11.55 7.18
C GLU A 131 9.90 10.82 6.77
N VAL A 132 9.08 10.52 7.76
CA VAL A 132 7.67 10.16 7.59
C VAL A 132 6.81 11.25 8.21
N VAL A 133 5.80 11.69 7.47
CA VAL A 133 4.90 12.77 7.87
C VAL A 133 3.58 12.17 8.33
N TYR A 134 3.11 12.59 9.51
CA TYR A 134 1.80 12.26 10.04
C TYR A 134 0.86 13.43 9.81
N PHE A 135 -0.19 13.20 9.03
CA PHE A 135 -1.06 14.23 8.48
C PHE A 135 -2.51 14.01 8.93
N ASP A 136 -3.15 15.09 9.36
CA ASP A 136 -4.55 15.14 9.72
C ASP A 136 -5.42 15.47 8.52
N LEU A 137 -6.31 14.55 8.17
CA LEU A 137 -7.13 14.66 6.95
C LEU A 137 -8.26 15.70 7.09
N ALA A 138 -8.78 15.91 8.31
CA ALA A 138 -9.90 16.83 8.53
C ALA A 138 -9.45 18.30 8.49
N THR A 139 -8.36 18.61 9.20
CA THR A 139 -7.78 19.95 9.32
C THR A 139 -6.79 20.27 8.21
N ARG A 140 -6.34 19.25 7.46
CA ARG A 140 -5.35 19.34 6.39
C ARG A 140 -4.01 19.90 6.88
N LYS A 141 -3.56 19.39 8.04
CA LYS A 141 -2.34 19.86 8.70
C LYS A 141 -1.42 18.69 9.01
N VAL A 142 -0.12 18.97 8.90
CA VAL A 142 0.91 18.10 9.45
C VAL A 142 0.84 18.16 10.98
N LEU A 143 0.69 16.99 11.61
CA LEU A 143 0.70 16.82 13.05
C LEU A 143 2.11 16.64 13.59
N SER A 144 2.92 15.85 12.88
CA SER A 144 4.32 15.60 13.26
C SER A 144 5.13 15.18 12.02
N ARG A 145 6.45 15.26 12.16
CA ARG A 145 7.43 14.72 11.19
C ARG A 145 8.39 13.84 11.96
N SER A 146 8.52 12.58 11.55
CA SER A 146 9.40 11.60 12.18
C SER A 146 10.67 11.47 11.37
N PRO A 147 11.83 11.94 11.86
CA PRO A 147 13.09 11.74 11.17
C PRO A 147 13.42 10.24 11.14
N ILE A 148 14.02 9.80 10.05
CA ILE A 148 14.43 8.41 9.84
C ILE A 148 15.95 8.25 10.01
N LYS A 149 16.67 9.38 9.95
CA LYS A 149 18.11 9.45 10.14
C LYS A 149 18.45 9.57 11.64
N PRO A 150 19.32 8.71 12.19
CA PRO A 150 19.91 8.94 13.50
C PRO A 150 20.90 10.12 13.44
N GLU A 151 20.97 10.90 14.53
CA GLU A 151 21.71 12.17 14.60
C GLU A 151 23.21 12.08 14.25
N THR A 152 23.80 10.88 14.34
CA THR A 152 25.25 10.66 14.35
C THR A 152 25.88 10.22 13.02
N ILE A 153 25.13 10.11 11.92
CA ILE A 153 25.71 9.70 10.63
C ILE A 153 26.16 10.91 9.80
N ARG A 154 27.48 11.17 9.84
CA ARG A 154 28.22 12.03 8.89
C ARG A 154 29.28 11.15 8.19
N ASN A 155 29.46 11.28 6.87
CA ASN A 155 30.57 10.62 6.20
C ASN A 155 31.91 11.36 6.47
N PHE A 156 33.04 10.78 6.07
CA PHE A 156 34.38 11.38 6.21
C PHE A 156 34.58 12.68 5.40
N SER A 157 33.65 13.06 4.52
CA SER A 157 33.69 14.28 3.69
C SER A 157 32.59 15.30 4.01
N GLY A 158 31.82 15.13 5.09
CA GLY A 158 30.68 15.99 5.45
C GLY A 158 29.43 15.87 4.57
N THR A 159 29.36 14.92 3.62
CA THR A 159 28.17 14.65 2.80
C THR A 159 27.24 13.66 3.50
N GLU A 160 25.99 14.05 3.75
CA GLU A 160 25.03 13.22 4.48
C GLU A 160 24.65 11.95 3.69
N TYR A 161 24.68 10.79 4.37
CA TYR A 161 24.00 9.60 3.87
C TYR A 161 22.49 9.87 3.87
N ARG A 162 21.85 9.66 2.71
CA ARG A 162 20.38 9.62 2.61
C ARG A 162 19.92 8.19 2.82
N PHE A 163 18.79 8.00 3.49
CA PHE A 163 18.21 6.67 3.74
C PHE A 163 17.07 6.35 2.77
N MET A 164 16.38 7.40 2.30
CA MET A 164 15.35 7.34 1.28
C MET A 164 14.19 6.43 1.70
N PRO A 165 13.39 6.83 2.71
CA PRO A 165 12.24 6.04 3.16
C PRO A 165 11.28 5.70 2.01
N LYS A 166 10.70 4.50 2.09
CA LYS A 166 9.76 3.93 1.11
C LYS A 166 8.49 3.47 1.81
N ILE A 167 8.31 2.16 1.99
CA ILE A 167 7.07 1.58 2.51
C ILE A 167 6.99 1.83 4.00
N ILE A 168 5.79 2.18 4.45
CA ILE A 168 5.43 2.42 5.84
C ILE A 168 4.44 1.33 6.23
N GLU A 169 4.74 0.61 7.30
CA GLU A 169 3.88 -0.43 7.87
C GLU A 169 3.59 -0.10 9.33
N PRO A 170 2.38 0.38 9.67
CA PRO A 170 1.99 0.56 11.06
C PRO A 170 2.00 -0.78 11.82
N VAL A 171 2.62 -0.78 12.99
CA VAL A 171 2.74 -1.96 13.87
C VAL A 171 2.05 -1.76 15.21
N SER A 172 1.57 -0.55 15.48
CA SER A 172 0.70 -0.20 16.60
C SER A 172 -0.09 1.08 16.26
N GLU A 173 -0.87 1.57 17.22
CA GLU A 173 -1.62 2.84 17.11
C GLU A 173 -0.72 4.08 16.90
N SER A 174 0.55 4.02 17.29
CA SER A 174 1.48 5.15 17.23
C SER A 174 2.81 4.83 16.56
N GLU A 175 3.09 3.56 16.26
CA GLU A 175 4.38 3.14 15.72
C GLU A 175 4.28 2.52 14.33
N ALA A 176 5.32 2.75 13.53
CA ALA A 176 5.45 2.14 12.22
C ALA A 176 6.89 1.66 11.96
N LEU A 177 6.99 0.62 11.13
CA LEU A 177 8.23 0.23 10.46
C LEU A 177 8.31 0.92 9.11
N VAL A 178 9.50 1.35 8.72
CA VAL A 178 9.73 2.10 7.48
C VAL A 178 10.94 1.52 6.76
N THR A 179 10.78 1.01 5.55
CA THR A 179 11.93 0.52 4.76
C THR A 179 12.72 1.66 4.14
N LEU A 180 14.05 1.49 4.13
CA LEU A 180 15.01 2.50 3.71
C LEU A 180 15.71 2.03 2.45
N TRP A 181 15.46 2.72 1.33
CA TRP A 181 15.95 2.28 0.03
C TRP A 181 17.47 2.10 -0.01
N LEU A 182 18.22 2.99 0.64
CA LEU A 182 19.69 2.90 0.67
C LEU A 182 20.24 2.01 1.81
N GLY A 183 19.39 1.13 2.35
CA GLY A 183 19.77 -0.02 3.15
C GLY A 183 19.34 0.08 4.60
N GLY A 184 18.23 -0.58 4.93
CA GLY A 184 17.79 -0.76 6.31
C GLY A 184 16.30 -0.60 6.51
N MET A 185 15.94 -0.42 7.78
CA MET A 185 14.58 -0.17 8.25
C MET A 185 14.65 0.72 9.48
N ALA A 186 13.67 1.57 9.68
CA ALA A 186 13.48 2.31 10.92
C ALA A 186 12.18 1.87 11.61
N ARG A 187 12.17 1.91 12.94
CA ARG A 187 10.97 1.92 13.76
C ARG A 187 10.79 3.35 14.28
N ILE A 188 9.62 3.93 14.08
CA ILE A 188 9.30 5.30 14.48
C ILE A 188 8.05 5.33 15.37
N ASP A 189 7.96 6.32 16.25
CA ASP A 189 6.70 6.80 16.81
C ASP A 189 6.23 7.96 15.94
N PHE A 190 5.26 7.69 15.06
CA PHE A 190 4.78 8.68 14.12
C PHE A 190 3.86 9.71 14.77
N GLN A 191 3.26 9.44 15.93
CA GLN A 191 2.44 10.45 16.62
C GLN A 191 3.33 11.49 17.30
N GLN A 192 4.42 11.04 17.92
CA GLN A 192 5.37 11.91 18.62
C GLN A 192 6.44 12.51 17.70
N GLY A 193 6.56 12.03 16.45
CA GLY A 193 7.58 12.53 15.52
C GLY A 193 8.99 12.04 15.88
N LYS A 194 9.14 10.79 16.32
CA LYS A 194 10.40 10.28 16.88
C LYS A 194 10.91 9.02 16.18
N LEU A 195 12.22 8.96 15.95
CA LEU A 195 12.91 7.72 15.66
C LEU A 195 13.04 6.88 16.93
N ILE A 196 12.49 5.66 16.93
CA ILE A 196 12.64 4.71 18.05
C ILE A 196 13.91 3.89 17.87
N LYS A 197 14.10 3.30 16.69
CA LYS A 197 15.23 2.41 16.41
C LYS A 197 15.57 2.39 14.93
N HIS A 198 16.86 2.33 14.63
CA HIS A 198 17.38 2.14 13.27
C HIS A 198 17.95 0.73 13.12
N PHE A 199 17.72 0.09 11.99
CA PHE A 199 18.21 -1.23 11.64
C PHE A 199 18.98 -1.16 10.32
N ASP A 200 20.31 -1.15 10.41
CA ASP A 200 21.17 -0.96 9.26
C ASP A 200 21.42 -2.23 8.44
N LYS A 201 21.54 -2.07 7.13
CA LYS A 201 22.29 -2.96 6.22
C LYS A 201 21.96 -4.47 6.29
N PHE A 202 20.71 -4.83 6.55
CA PHE A 202 20.31 -6.24 6.57
C PHE A 202 19.92 -6.79 5.19
N CYS A 203 19.57 -5.95 4.22
CA CYS A 203 19.39 -6.36 2.82
C CYS A 203 19.48 -5.18 1.84
N ALA A 204 19.61 -5.50 0.55
CA ALA A 204 19.71 -4.52 -0.52
C ALA A 204 18.32 -4.02 -0.95
N LEU A 205 18.14 -2.69 -0.92
CA LEU A 205 16.98 -1.98 -1.46
C LEU A 205 15.61 -2.51 -0.94
N PRO A 206 15.38 -2.54 0.39
CA PRO A 206 14.12 -3.01 0.96
C PRO A 206 12.92 -2.16 0.52
N ARG A 207 11.77 -2.82 0.31
CA ARG A 207 10.48 -2.21 -0.01
C ARG A 207 9.37 -2.78 0.87
N GLY A 208 8.53 -3.68 0.35
CA GLY A 208 7.35 -4.20 1.05
C GLY A 208 7.70 -4.81 2.40
N ILE A 209 6.82 -4.61 3.38
CA ILE A 209 6.89 -5.20 4.71
C ILE A 209 5.64 -6.06 4.87
N LEU A 210 5.79 -7.28 5.38
CA LEU A 210 4.70 -8.18 5.72
C LEU A 210 4.85 -8.58 7.18
N PRO A 211 4.02 -8.04 8.09
CA PRO A 211 3.96 -8.50 9.47
C PRO A 211 3.57 -9.98 9.57
N ILE A 212 4.11 -10.67 10.58
CA ILE A 212 3.74 -12.05 10.90
C ILE A 212 2.78 -12.00 12.10
N PRO A 213 1.50 -12.41 11.96
CA PRO A 213 0.54 -12.38 13.06
C PRO A 213 1.05 -13.14 14.30
N GLY A 214 0.94 -12.49 15.47
CA GLY A 214 1.38 -13.07 16.75
C GLY A 214 2.91 -13.09 16.96
N SER A 215 3.69 -12.54 16.03
CA SER A 215 5.14 -12.42 16.11
C SER A 215 5.59 -10.97 15.99
N THR A 216 6.75 -10.64 16.56
CA THR A 216 7.45 -9.38 16.30
C THR A 216 8.28 -9.43 15.02
N ASP A 217 8.39 -10.60 14.41
CA ASP A 217 9.12 -10.77 13.15
C ASP A 217 8.31 -10.22 11.97
N VAL A 218 9.03 -9.73 10.96
CA VAL A 218 8.47 -9.29 9.69
C VAL A 218 9.18 -9.95 8.52
N TYR A 219 8.47 -10.17 7.42
CA TYR A 219 9.08 -10.45 6.13
C TYR A 219 9.28 -9.15 5.35
N ILE A 220 10.44 -8.98 4.74
CA ILE A 220 10.81 -7.76 4.01
C ILE A 220 11.15 -8.14 2.57
N MET A 221 10.51 -7.45 1.63
CA MET A 221 10.75 -7.60 0.20
C MET A 221 11.99 -6.79 -0.18
N CYS A 222 13.12 -7.46 -0.31
CA CYS A 222 14.39 -6.85 -0.64
C CYS A 222 14.59 -6.89 -2.15
N TYR A 223 14.51 -5.72 -2.79
CA TYR A 223 14.50 -5.60 -4.26
C TYR A 223 15.81 -6.10 -4.89
N GLY A 224 16.93 -6.00 -4.17
CA GLY A 224 18.21 -6.59 -4.56
C GLY A 224 18.98 -5.80 -5.62
N ILE A 225 18.43 -5.68 -6.82
CA ILE A 225 19.16 -5.23 -8.02
C ILE A 225 19.34 -3.70 -8.05
N PRO A 226 20.54 -3.16 -8.37
CA PRO A 226 21.74 -3.86 -8.84
C PRO A 226 22.74 -4.25 -7.73
N HIS A 227 22.37 -4.13 -6.46
CA HIS A 227 23.29 -4.24 -5.32
C HIS A 227 23.29 -5.62 -4.63
N GLY A 228 22.55 -6.61 -5.15
CA GLY A 228 22.44 -7.96 -4.60
C GLY A 228 21.30 -8.77 -5.24
N PRO A 229 21.09 -10.03 -4.79
CA PRO A 229 19.94 -10.82 -5.21
C PRO A 229 18.65 -10.22 -4.64
N GLY A 230 17.53 -10.39 -5.35
CA GLY A 230 16.23 -10.09 -4.74
C GLY A 230 15.78 -11.23 -3.85
N GLU A 231 15.40 -10.87 -2.63
CA GLU A 231 15.14 -11.82 -1.55
C GLU A 231 13.90 -11.41 -0.75
N ILE A 232 13.27 -12.41 -0.11
CA ILE A 232 12.40 -12.19 1.03
C ILE A 232 13.24 -12.47 2.28
N VAL A 233 13.35 -11.47 3.15
CA VAL A 233 14.13 -11.55 4.38
C VAL A 233 13.19 -11.60 5.59
N ARG A 234 13.30 -12.63 6.42
CA ARG A 234 12.64 -12.64 7.74
C ARG A 234 13.54 -11.91 8.74
N PHE A 235 12.99 -10.93 9.43
CA PHE A 235 13.72 -10.05 10.34
C PHE A 235 13.06 -10.04 11.72
N ASP A 236 13.83 -10.37 12.75
CA ASP A 236 13.44 -10.24 14.16
C ASP A 236 13.67 -8.78 14.59
N VAL A 237 12.57 -8.02 14.71
CA VAL A 237 12.60 -6.58 14.99
C VAL A 237 13.14 -6.28 16.39
N GLU A 238 12.83 -7.13 17.37
CA GLU A 238 13.27 -6.93 18.75
C GLU A 238 14.78 -7.16 18.87
N LYS A 239 15.28 -8.29 18.34
CA LYS A 239 16.72 -8.61 18.35
C LYS A 239 17.51 -7.86 17.27
N GLY A 240 16.84 -7.25 16.29
CA GLY A 240 17.47 -6.50 15.20
C GLY A 240 18.30 -7.37 14.27
N LYS A 241 17.85 -8.58 13.94
CA LYS A 241 18.64 -9.53 13.12
C LYS A 241 17.80 -10.27 12.09
N VAL A 242 18.46 -10.63 10.98
CA VAL A 242 17.91 -11.55 9.98
C VAL A 242 17.86 -12.96 10.55
N THR A 243 16.75 -13.65 10.38
CA THR A 243 16.56 -15.04 10.81
C THR A 243 16.45 -16.02 9.64
N SER A 244 15.99 -15.56 8.46
CA SER A 244 16.01 -16.36 7.24
C SER A 244 16.01 -15.49 5.98
N ARG A 245 16.45 -16.09 4.87
CA ARG A 245 16.44 -15.49 3.52
C ARG A 245 15.85 -16.48 2.53
N ILE A 246 15.05 -15.98 1.60
CA ILE A 246 14.45 -16.75 0.52
C ILE A 246 14.77 -16.04 -0.79
N ASN A 247 15.50 -16.71 -1.68
CA ASN A 247 15.75 -16.16 -3.02
C ASN A 247 14.45 -16.16 -3.82
N THR A 248 14.19 -15.04 -4.51
CA THR A 248 12.98 -14.86 -5.31
C THR A 248 13.21 -15.03 -6.80
N GLY A 249 14.45 -15.01 -7.28
CA GLY A 249 14.78 -15.04 -8.70
C GLY A 249 14.43 -13.76 -9.47
N GLY A 250 14.16 -12.65 -8.77
CA GLY A 250 13.87 -11.36 -9.39
C GLY A 250 14.03 -10.20 -8.40
N SER A 251 13.11 -9.24 -8.41
CA SER A 251 13.08 -8.10 -7.51
C SER A 251 11.71 -8.00 -6.83
N PRO A 252 11.52 -8.64 -5.65
CA PRO A 252 10.28 -8.59 -4.90
C PRO A 252 10.05 -7.16 -4.44
N ARG A 253 8.79 -6.71 -4.50
CA ARG A 253 8.49 -5.28 -4.38
C ARG A 253 7.36 -4.96 -3.43
N HIS A 254 6.12 -5.24 -3.81
CA HIS A 254 4.92 -4.97 -3.02
C HIS A 254 4.39 -6.29 -2.46
N VAL A 255 3.70 -6.23 -1.32
CA VAL A 255 3.13 -7.40 -0.66
C VAL A 255 1.76 -7.04 -0.10
N VAL A 256 0.79 -7.94 -0.28
CA VAL A 256 -0.58 -7.78 0.20
C VAL A 256 -0.94 -9.01 1.03
N PRO A 257 -1.22 -8.87 2.34
CA PRO A 257 -1.71 -9.98 3.15
C PRO A 257 -3.14 -10.36 2.77
N LEU A 258 -3.45 -11.65 2.83
CA LEU A 258 -4.77 -12.22 2.61
C LEU A 258 -5.41 -12.65 3.94
N LYS A 259 -6.74 -12.78 3.93
CA LYS A 259 -7.53 -13.15 5.14
C LYS A 259 -7.25 -14.56 5.64
N ASP A 260 -6.76 -15.44 4.77
CA ASP A 260 -6.38 -16.82 5.10
C ASP A 260 -5.00 -16.93 5.76
N GLY A 261 -4.31 -15.81 5.97
CA GLY A 261 -2.98 -15.75 6.55
C GLY A 261 -1.84 -15.90 5.54
N THR A 262 -2.14 -16.10 4.26
CA THR A 262 -1.15 -16.08 3.17
C THR A 262 -0.94 -14.65 2.65
N ALA A 263 -0.05 -14.46 1.67
CA ALA A 263 0.20 -13.16 1.06
C ALA A 263 0.46 -13.26 -0.45
N LEU A 264 0.18 -12.18 -1.17
CA LEU A 264 0.52 -12.00 -2.57
C LEU A 264 1.69 -11.03 -2.68
N ILE A 265 2.69 -11.36 -3.49
CA ILE A 265 3.92 -10.58 -3.64
C ILE A 265 4.13 -10.27 -5.12
N SER A 266 4.36 -9.00 -5.45
CA SER A 266 4.82 -8.61 -6.78
C SER A 266 6.33 -8.79 -6.90
N ASN A 267 6.77 -9.40 -8.00
CA ASN A 267 8.17 -9.48 -8.36
C ASN A 267 8.40 -8.78 -9.70
N LEU A 268 8.96 -7.57 -9.62
CA LEU A 268 8.99 -6.59 -10.70
C LEU A 268 9.75 -7.07 -11.93
N ASN A 269 11.02 -7.43 -11.76
CA ASN A 269 11.90 -7.80 -12.87
C ASN A 269 11.60 -9.20 -13.42
N SER A 270 11.06 -10.11 -12.60
CA SER A 270 10.65 -11.44 -13.09
C SER A 270 9.31 -11.41 -13.84
N GLY A 271 8.51 -10.35 -13.66
CA GLY A 271 7.16 -10.29 -14.22
C GLY A 271 6.20 -11.32 -13.61
N GLN A 272 6.38 -11.66 -12.34
CA GLN A 272 5.58 -12.69 -11.64
C GLN A 272 4.86 -12.17 -10.40
N ILE A 273 3.70 -12.77 -10.11
CA ILE A 273 3.04 -12.74 -8.81
C ILE A 273 3.35 -14.03 -8.07
N TYR A 274 3.69 -13.92 -6.78
CA TYR A 274 3.86 -15.06 -5.89
C TYR A 274 2.76 -15.11 -4.86
N HIS A 275 2.22 -16.31 -4.65
CA HIS A 275 1.41 -16.64 -3.47
C HIS A 275 2.33 -17.26 -2.43
N PHE A 276 2.43 -16.62 -1.27
CA PHE A 276 3.41 -16.93 -0.24
C PHE A 276 2.70 -17.30 1.07
N ASP A 277 3.11 -18.41 1.66
CA ASP A 277 2.73 -18.80 3.01
C ASP A 277 3.81 -18.32 4.00
N PRO A 278 3.52 -17.31 4.82
CA PRO A 278 4.46 -16.80 5.81
C PRO A 278 4.69 -17.78 6.98
N ALA A 279 3.76 -18.70 7.25
CA ALA A 279 3.88 -19.66 8.35
C ALA A 279 4.92 -20.74 8.03
N THR A 280 4.92 -21.24 6.79
CA THR A 280 5.89 -22.25 6.32
C THR A 280 7.07 -21.65 5.55
N ALA A 281 7.05 -20.35 5.29
CA ALA A 281 8.06 -19.62 4.52
C ALA A 281 8.23 -20.18 3.09
N ARG A 282 7.12 -20.55 2.44
CA ARG A 282 7.11 -21.21 1.12
C ARG A 282 6.22 -20.51 0.10
N PHE A 283 6.59 -20.62 -1.17
CA PHE A 283 5.73 -20.21 -2.28
C PHE A 283 4.70 -21.32 -2.56
N ILE A 284 3.41 -21.00 -2.43
CA ILE A 284 2.30 -21.88 -2.78
C ILE A 284 2.13 -21.91 -4.31
N HIS A 285 2.21 -20.74 -4.94
CA HIS A 285 2.00 -20.59 -6.38
C HIS A 285 2.86 -19.45 -6.94
N LYS A 286 3.20 -19.52 -8.23
CA LYS A 286 3.86 -18.46 -8.98
C LYS A 286 3.21 -18.35 -10.35
N MET A 287 2.82 -17.14 -10.73
CA MET A 287 2.19 -16.88 -12.03
C MET A 287 2.96 -15.79 -12.78
N TYR A 288 3.37 -16.06 -14.02
CA TYR A 288 4.00 -15.09 -14.90
C TYR A 288 2.95 -14.30 -15.69
N LEU A 289 3.10 -12.98 -15.75
CA LEU A 289 2.16 -12.07 -16.42
C LEU A 289 2.85 -11.12 -17.41
N GLY A 290 4.17 -11.19 -17.52
CA GLY A 290 4.96 -10.21 -18.27
C GLY A 290 5.51 -9.08 -17.39
N GLY A 291 6.28 -8.19 -18.02
CA GLY A 291 7.19 -7.26 -17.35
C GLY A 291 6.56 -6.22 -16.43
N GLY A 292 7.40 -5.70 -15.52
CA GLY A 292 7.14 -4.47 -14.77
C GLY A 292 6.08 -4.52 -13.67
N ILE A 293 5.82 -5.69 -13.06
CA ILE A 293 4.82 -5.82 -11.98
C ILE A 293 5.21 -4.96 -10.78
N ASN A 294 4.38 -3.99 -10.45
CA ASN A 294 4.69 -3.02 -9.42
C ASN A 294 3.76 -3.12 -8.20
N THR A 295 2.78 -2.23 -8.09
CA THR A 295 1.85 -2.18 -6.97
C THR A 295 0.71 -3.14 -7.28
N ILE A 296 0.31 -3.87 -6.25
CA ILE A 296 -0.78 -4.83 -6.31
C ILE A 296 -1.73 -4.56 -5.15
N ASP A 297 -3.01 -4.81 -5.36
CA ASP A 297 -4.03 -4.77 -4.30
C ASP A 297 -5.15 -5.76 -4.62
N VAL A 298 -5.89 -6.20 -3.61
CA VAL A 298 -7.02 -7.12 -3.75
C VAL A 298 -8.33 -6.40 -3.51
N ASP A 299 -9.42 -6.92 -4.06
CA ASP A 299 -10.76 -6.44 -3.73
C ASP A 299 -11.14 -6.76 -2.26
N PRO A 300 -12.23 -6.18 -1.72
CA PRO A 300 -12.65 -6.44 -0.33
C PRO A 300 -12.97 -7.90 -0.03
N SER A 301 -13.39 -8.68 -1.02
CA SER A 301 -13.60 -10.13 -0.85
C SER A 301 -12.27 -10.87 -0.70
N GLY A 302 -11.20 -10.37 -1.32
CA GLY A 302 -9.88 -11.00 -1.39
C GLY A 302 -9.74 -12.00 -2.53
N ARG A 303 -10.64 -11.96 -3.52
CA ARG A 303 -10.70 -12.89 -4.65
C ARG A 303 -9.97 -12.35 -5.88
N PHE A 304 -10.08 -11.05 -6.15
CA PHE A 304 -9.54 -10.44 -7.35
C PHE A 304 -8.31 -9.61 -7.03
N LEU A 305 -7.17 -9.99 -7.61
CA LEU A 305 -5.91 -9.27 -7.51
C LEU A 305 -5.76 -8.30 -8.69
N PHE A 306 -5.66 -7.01 -8.40
CA PHE A 306 -5.35 -5.94 -9.35
C PHE A 306 -3.85 -5.67 -9.36
N ILE A 307 -3.29 -5.49 -10.56
CA ILE A 307 -1.84 -5.49 -10.76
C ILE A 307 -1.44 -4.38 -11.72
N SER A 308 -0.64 -3.41 -11.27
CA SER A 308 -0.02 -2.44 -12.18
C SER A 308 1.21 -3.04 -12.87
N GLN A 309 1.24 -3.00 -14.20
CA GLN A 309 2.34 -3.51 -15.03
C GLN A 309 2.99 -2.35 -15.81
N ARG A 310 4.06 -1.81 -15.23
CA ARG A 310 4.73 -0.57 -15.69
C ARG A 310 5.17 -0.63 -17.14
N GLU A 311 5.74 -1.75 -17.56
CA GLU A 311 6.34 -1.89 -18.89
C GLU A 311 5.31 -2.22 -19.98
N LEU A 312 4.06 -2.51 -19.60
CA LEU A 312 2.99 -2.92 -20.50
C LEU A 312 1.84 -1.90 -20.59
N ASP A 313 1.90 -0.83 -19.82
CA ASP A 313 0.85 0.20 -19.68
C ASP A 313 -0.53 -0.42 -19.45
N LEU A 314 -0.57 -1.34 -18.48
CA LEU A 314 -1.72 -2.19 -18.23
C LEU A 314 -1.98 -2.38 -16.72
N VAL A 315 -3.25 -2.50 -16.37
CA VAL A 315 -3.70 -3.20 -15.16
C VAL A 315 -4.25 -4.57 -15.54
N SER A 316 -3.67 -5.64 -14.98
CA SER A 316 -4.24 -7.00 -15.06
C SER A 316 -5.06 -7.30 -13.81
N VAL A 317 -6.14 -8.07 -13.97
CA VAL A 317 -6.92 -8.61 -12.85
C VAL A 317 -6.90 -10.14 -12.89
N ILE A 318 -6.56 -10.77 -11.77
CA ILE A 318 -6.54 -12.23 -11.61
C ILE A 318 -7.64 -12.64 -10.63
N ASP A 319 -8.40 -13.68 -10.97
CA ASP A 319 -9.19 -14.41 -9.98
C ASP A 319 -8.27 -15.41 -9.25
N ILE A 320 -7.93 -15.11 -8.00
CA ILE A 320 -6.99 -15.87 -7.17
C ILE A 320 -7.49 -17.30 -6.93
N ARG A 321 -8.80 -17.55 -6.98
CA ARG A 321 -9.34 -18.91 -6.81
C ARG A 321 -8.96 -19.84 -7.96
N THR A 322 -8.89 -19.29 -9.17
CA THR A 322 -8.65 -20.07 -10.40
C THR A 322 -7.28 -19.80 -11.00
N TRP A 323 -6.56 -18.79 -10.51
CA TRP A 323 -5.30 -18.28 -11.06
C TRP A 323 -5.40 -17.94 -12.55
N LYS A 324 -6.55 -17.42 -12.97
CA LYS A 324 -6.81 -16.96 -14.33
C LYS A 324 -6.82 -15.45 -14.39
N VAL A 325 -6.19 -14.89 -15.42
CA VAL A 325 -6.36 -13.48 -15.77
C VAL A 325 -7.77 -13.32 -16.32
N VAL A 326 -8.61 -12.56 -15.63
CA VAL A 326 -10.01 -12.31 -16.00
C VAL A 326 -10.19 -10.97 -16.72
N LEU A 327 -9.22 -10.06 -16.60
CA LEU A 327 -9.25 -8.75 -17.26
C LEU A 327 -7.83 -8.25 -17.54
N LYS A 328 -7.68 -7.55 -18.67
CA LYS A 328 -6.50 -6.76 -19.03
C LYS A 328 -6.97 -5.37 -19.47
N GLN A 329 -6.77 -4.37 -18.62
CA GLN A 329 -7.20 -2.99 -18.84
C GLN A 329 -6.02 -2.12 -19.25
N LYS A 330 -6.07 -1.51 -20.44
CA LYS A 330 -5.08 -0.50 -20.84
C LYS A 330 -5.28 0.78 -20.01
N VAL A 331 -4.16 1.38 -19.61
CA VAL A 331 -4.09 2.59 -18.77
C VAL A 331 -3.01 3.53 -19.34
N GLY A 332 -2.68 4.62 -18.65
CA GLY A 332 -1.63 5.54 -19.09
C GLY A 332 -0.21 5.00 -18.89
N ASP A 333 0.78 5.80 -19.31
CA ASP A 333 2.19 5.46 -19.32
C ASP A 333 2.74 5.14 -17.92
N TYR A 334 3.35 3.96 -17.83
CA TYR A 334 4.14 3.50 -16.71
C TYR A 334 3.36 3.39 -15.39
N PRO A 335 2.24 2.61 -15.38
CA PRO A 335 1.34 2.54 -14.25
C PRO A 335 2.06 2.05 -13.00
N THR A 336 2.01 2.85 -11.93
CA THR A 336 2.89 2.67 -10.78
C THR A 336 2.12 2.41 -9.50
N GLY A 337 1.50 3.43 -8.92
CA GLY A 337 0.66 3.30 -7.73
C GLY A 337 -0.68 2.71 -8.09
N LEU A 338 -1.28 1.93 -7.19
CA LEU A 338 -2.58 1.30 -7.39
C LEU A 338 -3.25 1.11 -6.03
N ASP A 339 -4.56 1.39 -5.96
CA ASP A 339 -5.37 1.13 -4.77
C ASP A 339 -6.80 0.74 -5.17
N VAL A 340 -7.43 -0.13 -4.37
CA VAL A 340 -8.83 -0.53 -4.50
C VAL A 340 -9.59 -0.05 -3.28
N SER A 341 -10.72 0.64 -3.48
CA SER A 341 -11.50 1.18 -2.37
C SER A 341 -12.03 0.06 -1.46
N TYR A 342 -12.18 0.37 -0.18
CA TYR A 342 -12.59 -0.59 0.85
C TYR A 342 -14.00 -1.18 0.64
N ASP A 343 -14.86 -0.44 -0.04
CA ASP A 343 -16.19 -0.89 -0.46
C ASP A 343 -16.18 -1.63 -1.80
N GLY A 344 -15.03 -1.70 -2.46
CA GLY A 344 -14.82 -2.41 -3.72
C GLY A 344 -15.48 -1.74 -4.91
N ARG A 345 -15.85 -0.45 -4.81
CA ARG A 345 -16.49 0.32 -5.89
C ARG A 345 -15.50 0.96 -6.86
N TYR A 346 -14.29 1.28 -6.42
CA TYR A 346 -13.33 2.04 -7.20
C TYR A 346 -11.96 1.38 -7.24
N MET A 347 -11.29 1.50 -8.38
CA MET A 347 -9.86 1.25 -8.53
C MET A 347 -9.21 2.50 -9.11
N ALA A 348 -8.09 2.90 -8.51
CA ALA A 348 -7.27 3.99 -8.99
C ALA A 348 -5.86 3.47 -9.33
N VAL A 349 -5.28 3.99 -10.41
CA VAL A 349 -3.90 3.67 -10.81
C VAL A 349 -3.18 4.93 -11.29
N THR A 350 -1.96 5.16 -10.82
CA THR A 350 -1.18 6.34 -11.21
C THR A 350 -0.34 6.07 -12.44
N ASN A 351 -0.38 6.99 -13.41
CA ASN A 351 0.41 6.96 -14.65
C ASN A 351 1.67 7.80 -14.44
N PHE A 352 2.75 7.15 -14.01
CA PHE A 352 3.90 7.81 -13.40
C PHE A 352 4.64 8.76 -14.36
N HIS A 353 4.72 8.42 -15.65
CA HIS A 353 5.37 9.27 -16.65
C HIS A 353 4.45 10.33 -17.28
N GLU A 354 3.14 10.18 -17.10
CA GLU A 354 2.13 11.10 -17.65
C GLU A 354 1.64 12.19 -16.69
N ALA A 355 2.10 12.19 -15.44
CA ALA A 355 1.61 13.10 -14.39
C ALA A 355 0.07 13.06 -14.27
N SER A 356 -0.49 11.85 -14.25
CA SER A 356 -1.92 11.63 -14.14
C SER A 356 -2.24 10.35 -13.39
N MET A 357 -3.52 10.12 -13.10
CA MET A 357 -4.06 8.84 -12.65
C MET A 357 -5.35 8.51 -13.38
N ASP A 358 -5.61 7.22 -13.57
CA ASP A 358 -6.89 6.71 -14.08
C ASP A 358 -7.73 6.19 -12.92
N LEU A 359 -9.01 6.57 -12.93
CA LEU A 359 -10.03 6.10 -11.99
C LEU A 359 -11.07 5.25 -12.72
N PHE A 360 -11.40 4.11 -12.14
CA PHE A 360 -12.39 3.16 -12.65
C PHE A 360 -13.43 2.81 -11.61
N GLU A 361 -14.66 2.60 -12.05
CA GLU A 361 -15.70 1.87 -11.30
C GLU A 361 -15.44 0.37 -11.47
N ILE A 362 -15.42 -0.37 -10.36
CA ILE A 362 -15.35 -1.82 -10.35
C ILE A 362 -16.76 -2.36 -10.43
N GLN A 363 -17.03 -3.17 -11.46
CA GLN A 363 -18.33 -3.79 -11.67
C GLN A 363 -18.20 -5.30 -11.51
N TYR A 364 -18.88 -5.84 -10.50
CA TYR A 364 -19.01 -7.29 -10.30
C TYR A 364 -20.19 -7.78 -11.13
N VAL A 365 -19.92 -8.48 -12.20
CA VAL A 365 -20.91 -8.92 -13.18
C VAL A 365 -21.01 -10.45 -13.17
N PRO A 366 -22.19 -11.04 -13.45
CA PRO A 366 -22.31 -12.48 -13.61
C PRO A 366 -21.25 -13.00 -14.58
N ALA A 367 -20.56 -14.07 -14.19
CA ALA A 367 -19.65 -14.73 -15.10
C ALA A 367 -20.51 -15.43 -16.15
N VAL A 368 -20.42 -14.99 -17.40
CA VAL A 368 -21.02 -15.73 -18.50
C VAL A 368 -20.24 -17.03 -18.60
N GLU A 369 -20.91 -18.17 -18.42
CA GLU A 369 -20.36 -19.45 -18.85
C GLU A 369 -20.11 -19.31 -20.35
N ASN A 370 -18.85 -19.18 -20.76
CA ASN A 370 -18.53 -19.32 -22.17
C ASN A 370 -18.95 -20.75 -22.55
N PRO A 371 -19.79 -20.92 -23.58
CA PRO A 371 -20.24 -22.23 -24.04
C PRO A 371 -19.09 -23.12 -24.51
#